data_AF-A0A949FIN3-F1
#
_entry.id   AF-A0A949FIN3-F1
#
_cell.length_a   1.000
_cell.length_b   1.000
_cell.length_c   1.000
_cell.angle_alpha   90.00
_cell.angle_beta   90.00
_cell.angle_gamma   90.00
#
_symmetry.space_group_name_H-M   'P 1'
#
loop_
_entity.id
_entity.type
_entity.pdbx_description
1 polymer ?
#
loop_
_entity_poly.entity_id
_entity_poly.type
_entity_poly.pdbx_seq_one_letter_code
_entity_poly.pdbx_strand_id
1 'polypeptide(L)'
;MSDTERAIFVYGTLKKGHLRGGLWPRRPESISPAVVQGDLYDLGPYPAATYGTGWILGEVWLFHETDILETCEVLDRIEGYDLRGSDNEYIRVSVETRIYRENHRWLTGSAWMYLIGNPARLHRARKIELQSDYFGLQVAQWPDSRSRVPKSFAEE
;
A
#
# COMPACT_ATOMS: atom_id res chain seq x y z
N MET A 1 14.42 -8.98 -20.13
CA MET A 1 13.73 -7.96 -19.33
C MET A 1 13.97 -8.32 -17.89
N SER A 2 14.47 -7.41 -17.05
CA SER A 2 14.40 -7.68 -15.61
C SER A 2 12.92 -7.73 -15.24
N ASP A 3 12.56 -8.74 -14.43
CA ASP A 3 11.21 -9.07 -13.91
C ASP A 3 10.57 -7.96 -13.05
N THR A 4 10.84 -6.68 -13.33
CA THR A 4 10.61 -5.59 -12.39
C THR A 4 9.12 -5.25 -12.29
N GLU A 5 8.50 -6.05 -11.44
CA GLU A 5 7.33 -5.80 -10.61
C GLU A 5 5.99 -5.72 -11.34
N ARG A 6 5.49 -6.90 -11.73
CA ARG A 6 4.06 -7.14 -12.02
C ARG A 6 3.16 -7.06 -10.76
N ALA A 7 3.66 -6.49 -9.68
CA ALA A 7 3.08 -6.56 -8.35
C ALA A 7 2.92 -5.15 -7.78
N ILE A 8 1.82 -4.93 -7.07
CA ILE A 8 1.56 -3.68 -6.34
C ILE A 8 1.27 -4.03 -4.89
N PHE A 9 2.02 -3.42 -3.97
CA PHE A 9 1.81 -3.50 -2.54
C PHE A 9 0.87 -2.37 -2.09
N VAL A 10 -0.24 -2.74 -1.45
CA VAL A 10 -1.21 -1.80 -0.91
C VAL A 10 -1.42 -1.99 0.58
N TYR A 11 -1.48 -0.89 1.31
CA TYR A 11 -1.57 -0.87 2.79
C TYR A 11 -2.77 -0.06 3.31
N GLY A 12 -3.54 0.55 2.41
CA GLY A 12 -4.61 1.50 2.74
C GLY A 12 -5.94 1.22 2.04
N THR A 13 -6.56 2.28 1.53
CA THR A 13 -7.94 2.24 0.98
C THR A 13 -8.10 1.35 -0.26
N LEU A 14 -7.01 1.06 -0.97
CA LEU A 14 -6.97 0.17 -2.16
C LEU A 14 -6.99 -1.33 -1.80
N LYS A 15 -6.79 -1.70 -0.54
CA LYS A 15 -6.87 -3.11 -0.10
C LYS A 15 -8.26 -3.70 -0.35
N LYS A 16 -8.32 -5.03 -0.45
CA LYS A 16 -9.58 -5.74 -0.66
C LYS A 16 -10.58 -5.43 0.46
N GLY A 17 -11.82 -5.10 0.09
CA GLY A 17 -12.88 -4.78 1.05
C GLY A 17 -12.85 -3.37 1.64
N HIS A 18 -11.90 -2.51 1.22
CA HIS A 18 -11.88 -1.10 1.56
C HIS A 18 -12.46 -0.22 0.43
N LEU A 19 -12.70 1.06 0.74
CA LEU A 19 -13.46 1.99 -0.12
C LEU A 19 -12.95 2.05 -1.57
N ARG A 20 -11.63 2.01 -1.79
CA ARG A 20 -11.02 2.02 -3.13
C ARG A 20 -10.66 0.64 -3.67
N GLY A 21 -10.91 -0.43 -2.92
CA GLY A 21 -10.59 -1.81 -3.32
C GLY A 21 -11.32 -2.31 -4.57
N GLY A 22 -12.35 -1.59 -5.04
CA GLY A 22 -13.05 -1.86 -6.30
C GLY A 22 -12.59 -0.99 -7.49
N LEU A 23 -11.64 -0.07 -7.30
CA LEU A 23 -11.22 0.89 -8.34
C LEU A 23 -10.06 0.38 -9.22
N TRP A 24 -9.63 -0.86 -9.01
CA TRP A 24 -8.59 -1.47 -9.84
C TRP A 24 -9.10 -1.68 -11.27
N PRO A 25 -8.37 -1.23 -12.30
CA PRO A 25 -8.85 -1.33 -13.69
C PRO A 25 -8.81 -2.76 -14.23
N ARG A 26 -7.99 -3.61 -13.64
CA ARG A 26 -7.76 -4.99 -14.02
C ARG A 26 -7.90 -5.89 -12.80
N ARG A 27 -8.27 -7.14 -13.04
CA ARG A 27 -8.37 -8.14 -11.98
C ARG A 27 -6.97 -8.69 -11.69
N PRO A 28 -6.52 -8.75 -10.44
CA PRO A 28 -5.24 -9.39 -10.12
C PRO A 28 -5.31 -10.91 -10.35
N GLU A 29 -4.19 -11.50 -10.76
CA GLU A 29 -3.98 -12.95 -10.81
C GLU A 29 -4.03 -13.57 -9.40
N SER A 30 -3.49 -12.84 -8.41
CA SER A 30 -3.55 -13.22 -7.00
C SER A 30 -3.45 -12.02 -6.07
N ILE A 31 -4.00 -12.18 -4.86
CA ILE A 31 -3.86 -11.24 -3.75
C ILE A 31 -3.27 -12.04 -2.59
N SER A 32 -2.18 -11.57 -2.00
CA SER A 32 -1.51 -12.26 -0.90
C SER A 32 -1.13 -11.29 0.21
N PRO A 33 -1.27 -11.67 1.50
CA PRO A 33 -0.75 -10.86 2.58
C PRO A 33 0.75 -10.68 2.46
N ALA A 34 1.24 -9.49 2.78
CA ALA A 34 2.65 -9.17 2.70
C ALA A 34 3.04 -8.09 3.70
N VAL A 35 4.34 -7.99 3.97
CA VAL A 35 4.92 -6.89 4.75
C VAL A 35 6.03 -6.20 3.98
N VAL A 36 6.19 -4.90 4.22
CA VAL A 36 7.28 -4.06 3.70
C VAL A 36 7.90 -3.24 4.83
N GLN A 37 9.16 -2.82 4.68
CA GLN A 37 9.76 -1.91 5.65
C GLN A 37 9.23 -0.48 5.45
N GLY A 38 8.82 0.16 6.53
CA GLY A 38 8.30 1.51 6.51
C GLY A 38 7.62 1.91 7.82
N ASP A 39 7.26 3.18 7.89
CA ASP A 39 6.41 3.71 8.95
C ASP A 39 5.04 4.07 8.37
N LEU A 40 3.97 3.76 9.11
CA LEU A 40 2.60 4.01 8.70
C LEU A 40 1.96 5.09 9.56
N TYR A 41 1.21 5.98 8.92
CA TYR A 41 0.56 7.11 9.54
C TYR A 41 -0.92 7.11 9.17
N ASP A 42 -1.74 7.48 10.14
CA ASP A 42 -3.17 7.70 9.97
C ASP A 42 -3.41 9.19 9.69
N LEU A 43 -3.87 9.53 8.48
CA LEU A 43 -4.25 10.88 8.07
C LEU A 43 -5.73 11.20 8.37
N GLY A 44 -6.47 10.25 8.96
CA GLY A 44 -7.91 10.32 9.15
C GLY A 44 -8.61 9.35 8.18
N PRO A 45 -9.08 9.82 7.01
CA PRO A 45 -9.84 8.97 6.10
C PRO A 45 -8.98 7.95 5.31
N TYR A 46 -7.66 8.14 5.26
CA TYR A 46 -6.72 7.25 4.58
C TYR A 46 -5.34 7.27 5.27
N PRO A 47 -4.48 6.25 5.04
CA PRO A 47 -3.15 6.22 5.62
C PRO A 47 -2.09 6.78 4.67
N ALA A 48 -0.92 7.10 5.23
CA ALA A 48 0.30 7.42 4.49
C ALA A 48 1.47 6.56 4.99
N ALA A 49 2.29 6.08 4.07
CA ALA A 49 3.54 5.40 4.40
C ALA A 49 4.76 6.25 4.07
N THR A 50 5.82 6.10 4.87
CA THR A 50 7.16 6.63 4.59
C THR A 50 8.18 5.50 4.63
N TYR A 51 9.39 5.77 4.13
CA TYR A 51 10.55 5.00 4.52
C TYR A 51 10.68 4.99 6.06
N GLY A 52 11.17 3.86 6.59
CA GLY A 52 11.25 3.62 8.03
C GLY A 52 11.77 2.21 8.32
N THR A 53 11.91 1.88 9.60
CA THR A 53 12.43 0.58 10.06
C THR A 53 11.35 -0.36 10.58
N GLY A 54 10.12 0.12 10.75
CA GLY A 54 8.97 -0.70 11.10
C GLY A 54 8.55 -1.62 9.96
N TRP A 55 7.60 -2.51 10.24
CA TRP A 55 6.96 -3.34 9.22
C TRP A 55 5.53 -2.85 8.99
N ILE A 56 5.16 -2.65 7.74
CA ILE A 56 3.79 -2.31 7.35
C ILE A 56 3.13 -3.56 6.82
N LEU A 57 1.99 -3.95 7.40
CA LEU A 57 1.17 -5.04 6.89
C LEU A 57 0.21 -4.55 5.81
N GLY A 58 0.20 -5.27 4.69
CA GLY A 58 -0.65 -4.99 3.56
C GLY A 58 -0.88 -6.22 2.69
N GLU A 59 -1.18 -5.97 1.42
CA GLU A 59 -1.46 -6.98 0.42
C GLU A 59 -0.58 -6.72 -0.80
N VAL A 60 0.02 -7.78 -1.35
CA VAL A 60 0.57 -7.76 -2.72
C VAL A 60 -0.51 -8.25 -3.67
N TRP A 61 -0.85 -7.42 -4.64
CA TRP A 61 -1.71 -7.73 -5.77
C TRP A 61 -0.83 -7.98 -6.98
N LEU A 62 -0.87 -9.20 -7.53
CA LEU A 62 -0.09 -9.62 -8.70
C LEU A 62 -0.95 -9.48 -9.97
N PHE A 63 -0.38 -8.94 -11.04
CA PHE A 63 -1.05 -8.70 -12.31
C PHE A 63 -0.40 -9.46 -13.46
N HIS A 64 -1.17 -9.67 -14.52
CA HIS A 64 -0.64 -10.14 -15.78
C HIS A 64 0.32 -9.08 -16.37
N GLU A 65 1.32 -9.53 -17.13
CA GLU A 65 2.37 -8.65 -17.70
C GLU A 65 1.79 -7.53 -18.58
N THR A 66 0.71 -7.82 -19.31
CA THR A 66 0.03 -6.83 -20.16
C THR A 66 -0.76 -5.78 -19.40
N ASP A 67 -1.08 -6.05 -18.13
CA ASP A 67 -2.06 -5.28 -17.35
C ASP A 67 -1.39 -4.33 -16.36
N ILE A 68 -0.13 -4.59 -15.99
CA ILE A 68 0.56 -3.83 -14.95
C ILE A 68 0.73 -2.36 -15.33
N LEU A 69 1.03 -2.04 -16.59
CA LEU A 69 1.26 -0.66 -17.02
C LEU A 69 0.00 0.20 -16.89
N GLU A 70 -1.13 -0.27 -17.43
CA GLU A 70 -2.42 0.41 -17.30
C GLU A 70 -2.87 0.50 -15.83
N THR A 71 -2.63 -0.55 -15.05
CA THR A 71 -2.93 -0.56 -13.61
C THR A 71 -2.17 0.55 -12.90
N CYS A 72 -0.87 0.63 -13.14
CA CYS A 72 0.01 1.68 -12.68
C CYS A 72 -0.49 3.08 -13.06
N GLU A 73 -0.86 3.32 -14.31
CA GLU A 73 -1.38 4.62 -14.76
C GLU A 73 -2.69 5.03 -14.09
N VAL A 74 -3.59 4.08 -13.82
CA VAL A 74 -4.86 4.35 -13.14
C VAL A 74 -4.61 4.68 -11.67
N LEU A 75 -3.77 3.91 -11.00
CA LEU A 75 -3.44 4.15 -9.60
C LEU A 75 -2.66 5.47 -9.41
N ASP A 76 -1.79 5.84 -10.35
CA ASP A 76 -1.10 7.13 -10.33
C ASP A 76 -2.09 8.29 -10.26
N ARG A 77 -3.19 8.23 -11.03
CA ARG A 77 -4.25 9.24 -10.97
C ARG A 77 -5.03 9.22 -9.66
N ILE A 78 -5.27 8.04 -9.10
CA ILE A 78 -5.99 7.88 -7.82
C ILE A 78 -5.17 8.43 -6.65
N GLU A 79 -3.87 8.18 -6.66
CA GLU A 79 -2.93 8.53 -5.59
C GLU A 79 -2.28 9.92 -5.81
N GLY A 80 -2.75 10.69 -6.79
CA GLY A 80 -2.25 12.03 -7.07
C GLY A 80 -0.77 12.09 -7.44
N TYR A 81 -0.28 11.09 -8.17
CA TYR A 81 1.09 10.99 -8.66
C TYR A 81 1.18 11.38 -10.15
N ASP A 82 1.98 12.40 -10.44
CA ASP A 82 2.44 12.78 -11.77
C ASP A 82 3.97 12.65 -11.84
N LEU A 83 4.46 11.80 -12.74
CA LEU A 83 5.89 11.59 -12.99
C LEU A 83 6.61 12.89 -13.42
N ARG A 84 5.90 13.83 -14.04
CA ARG A 84 6.45 15.13 -14.50
C ARG A 84 6.20 16.25 -13.49
N GLY A 85 5.36 16.02 -12.49
CA GLY A 85 5.02 16.97 -11.44
C GLY A 85 5.99 16.91 -10.27
N SER A 86 6.07 18.01 -9.51
CA SER A 86 6.84 18.09 -8.26
C SER A 86 5.97 18.12 -7.00
N ASP A 87 4.66 18.32 -7.13
CA ASP A 87 3.71 18.40 -6.02
C ASP A 87 2.79 17.17 -6.00
N ASN A 88 3.41 16.01 -5.79
CA ASN A 88 2.71 14.73 -5.77
C ASN A 88 2.16 14.43 -4.38
N GLU A 89 0.91 13.96 -4.31
CA GLU A 89 0.31 13.50 -3.06
C GLU A 89 1.05 12.28 -2.53
N TYR A 90 1.25 11.31 -3.42
CA TYR A 90 2.08 10.13 -3.22
C TYR A 90 3.07 9.97 -4.35
N ILE A 91 4.17 9.27 -4.09
CA ILE A 91 5.18 8.87 -5.08
C ILE A 91 5.19 7.35 -5.21
N ARG A 92 5.16 6.86 -6.45
CA ARG A 92 5.33 5.42 -6.70
C ARG A 92 6.80 5.04 -6.63
N VAL A 93 7.11 4.00 -5.85
CA VAL A 93 8.46 3.47 -5.65
C VAL A 93 8.44 1.94 -5.72
N SER A 94 9.55 1.35 -6.13
CA SER A 94 9.77 -0.11 -6.04
C SER A 94 10.28 -0.45 -4.64
N VAL A 95 9.69 -1.47 -4.01
CA VAL A 95 10.06 -1.91 -2.66
C VAL A 95 10.25 -3.43 -2.60
N GLU A 96 11.15 -3.86 -1.73
CA GLU A 96 11.22 -5.27 -1.34
C GLU A 96 10.02 -5.62 -0.45
N THR A 97 9.33 -6.70 -0.81
CA THR A 97 8.18 -7.24 -0.09
C THR A 97 8.53 -8.61 0.49
N ARG A 98 7.99 -8.91 1.67
CA ARG A 98 7.91 -10.29 2.17
C ARG A 98 6.47 -10.75 2.03
N ILE A 99 6.23 -11.71 1.15
CA ILE A 99 4.90 -12.20 0.79
C ILE A 99 4.64 -13.51 1.53
N TYR A 100 3.53 -13.57 2.26
CA TYR A 100 3.10 -14.78 2.92
C TYR A 100 2.51 -15.77 1.90
N ARG A 101 2.90 -17.04 2.00
CA ARG A 101 2.38 -18.15 1.20
C ARG A 101 1.77 -19.23 2.09
N GLU A 102 0.84 -19.98 1.51
CA GLU A 102 0.31 -21.21 2.09
C GLU A 102 1.50 -22.11 2.50
N ASN A 103 1.50 -22.63 3.73
CA ASN A 103 2.61 -23.31 4.45
C ASN A 103 3.49 -22.44 5.37
N HIS A 104 3.02 -21.28 5.82
CA HIS A 104 3.76 -20.42 6.78
C HIS A 104 5.14 -19.97 6.29
N ARG A 105 5.32 -19.87 4.97
CA ARG A 105 6.58 -19.43 4.36
C ARG A 105 6.46 -18.00 3.88
N TRP A 106 7.51 -17.22 4.14
CA TRP A 106 7.68 -15.89 3.57
C TRP A 106 8.61 -15.98 2.38
N LEU A 107 8.20 -15.42 1.24
CA LEU A 107 9.03 -15.26 0.07
C LEU A 107 9.35 -13.79 -0.13
N THR A 108 10.61 -13.49 -0.44
CA THR A 108 10.98 -12.14 -0.86
C THR A 108 10.52 -11.92 -2.30
N GLY A 109 9.96 -10.74 -2.54
CA GLY A 109 9.59 -10.26 -3.87
C GLY A 109 9.77 -8.76 -3.97
N SER A 110 9.33 -8.22 -5.08
CA SER A 110 9.50 -6.81 -5.45
C SER A 110 8.11 -6.33 -5.91
N ALA A 111 7.65 -5.17 -5.43
CA ALA A 111 6.37 -4.58 -5.82
C ALA A 111 6.42 -3.05 -5.82
N TRP A 112 5.58 -2.45 -6.65
CA TRP A 112 5.29 -1.03 -6.59
C TRP A 112 4.51 -0.67 -5.33
N MET A 113 4.85 0.44 -4.69
CA MET A 113 4.17 0.99 -3.52
C MET A 113 4.08 2.51 -3.65
N TYR A 114 3.03 3.10 -3.10
CA TYR A 114 2.88 4.55 -3.01
C TYR A 114 3.37 5.02 -1.64
N LEU A 115 4.31 5.97 -1.57
CA LEU A 115 4.74 6.64 -0.34
C LEU A 115 4.26 8.09 -0.35
N ILE A 116 4.06 8.72 0.81
CA ILE A 116 3.66 10.12 0.85
C ILE A 116 4.70 11.00 0.14
N GLY A 117 4.25 11.82 -0.83
CA GLY A 117 5.13 12.66 -1.63
C GLY A 117 5.57 13.92 -0.89
N ASN A 118 4.74 14.44 0.00
CA ASN A 118 5.04 15.61 0.83
C ASN A 118 4.99 15.28 2.34
N PRO A 119 6.14 15.05 2.99
CA PRO A 119 6.22 14.76 4.42
C PRO A 119 5.62 15.84 5.32
N ALA A 120 5.47 17.10 4.86
CA ALA A 120 4.84 18.16 5.65
C ALA A 120 3.38 17.83 6.00
N ARG A 121 2.70 16.99 5.19
CA ARG A 121 1.36 16.48 5.47
C ARG A 121 1.30 15.60 6.72
N LEU A 122 2.44 15.08 7.18
CA LEU A 122 2.52 14.22 8.36
C LEU A 122 2.55 14.99 9.68
N HIS A 123 2.70 16.32 9.69
CA HIS A 123 2.86 17.11 10.92
C HIS A 123 1.73 16.87 11.94
N ARG A 124 0.52 16.57 11.46
CA ARG A 124 -0.65 16.28 12.32
C ARG A 124 -1.10 14.82 12.26
N ALA A 125 -0.39 14.00 11.50
CA ALA A 125 -0.71 12.60 11.32
C ALA A 125 -0.32 11.82 12.57
N ARG A 126 -1.15 10.86 12.94
CA ARG A 126 -0.81 9.93 14.03
C ARG A 126 0.00 8.79 13.44
N LYS A 127 1.23 8.59 13.91
CA LYS A 127 1.99 7.36 13.60
C LYS A 127 1.24 6.16 14.18
N ILE A 128 1.00 5.14 13.36
CA ILE A 128 0.36 3.89 13.79
C ILE A 128 1.40 3.05 14.51
N GLU A 129 1.05 2.56 15.69
CA GLU A 129 1.92 1.74 16.53
C GLU A 129 2.03 0.32 15.97
N LEU A 130 3.15 -0.34 16.26
CA LEU A 130 3.32 -1.74 15.92
C LEU A 130 2.47 -2.61 16.84
N GLN A 131 1.76 -3.55 16.25
CA GLN A 131 0.97 -4.55 16.96
C GLN A 131 1.28 -5.94 16.42
N SER A 132 1.04 -6.97 17.23
CA SER A 132 1.14 -8.36 16.76
C SER A 132 0.07 -8.62 15.70
N ASP A 133 0.47 -9.05 14.52
CA ASP A 133 -0.46 -9.59 13.53
C ASP A 133 -0.80 -11.06 13.80
N TYR A 134 -1.63 -11.63 12.93
CA TYR A 134 -2.05 -13.02 12.97
C TYR A 134 -0.92 -14.01 12.63
N PHE A 135 0.24 -13.54 12.17
CA PHE A 135 1.45 -14.32 11.97
C PHE A 135 2.42 -14.23 13.15
N GLY A 136 2.14 -13.38 14.14
CA GLY A 136 3.03 -13.11 15.28
C GLY A 136 4.14 -12.09 14.98
N LEU A 137 4.07 -11.37 13.85
CA LEU A 137 4.99 -10.28 13.52
C LEU A 137 4.53 -8.97 14.17
N GLN A 138 5.48 -8.12 14.57
CA GLN A 138 5.19 -6.75 14.98
C GLN A 138 5.06 -5.87 13.74
N VAL A 139 3.85 -5.40 13.44
CA VAL A 139 3.54 -4.63 12.23
C VAL A 139 2.62 -3.44 12.53
N ALA A 140 2.75 -2.37 11.76
CA ALA A 140 1.74 -1.33 11.66
C ALA A 140 0.72 -1.73 10.59
N GLN A 141 -0.56 -1.53 10.89
CA GLN A 141 -1.66 -1.87 9.98
C GLN A 141 -2.70 -0.76 10.02
N TRP A 142 -3.12 -0.30 8.83
CA TRP A 142 -4.30 0.55 8.71
C TRP A 142 -5.46 -0.26 8.10
N PRO A 143 -6.69 -0.11 8.61
CA PRO A 143 -7.03 0.61 9.83
C PRO A 143 -6.53 -0.14 11.08
N ASP A 144 -6.21 0.61 12.12
CA ASP A 144 -6.12 0.10 13.49
C ASP A 144 -7.40 0.42 14.27
N SER A 145 -7.43 0.12 15.58
CA SER A 145 -8.59 0.37 16.44
C SER A 145 -8.94 1.86 16.63
N ARG A 146 -8.05 2.77 16.24
CA ARG A 146 -8.19 4.22 16.37
C ARG A 146 -8.46 4.90 15.03
N SER A 147 -8.34 4.18 13.91
CA SER A 147 -8.59 4.71 12.57
C SER A 147 -10.07 4.90 12.28
N ARG A 148 -10.39 6.04 11.66
CA ARG A 148 -11.74 6.35 11.19
C ARG A 148 -11.86 5.98 9.72
N VAL A 149 -12.30 4.76 9.45
CA VAL A 149 -12.50 4.27 8.07
C VAL A 149 -13.74 4.90 7.45
N PRO A 150 -13.61 5.64 6.32
CA PRO A 150 -14.76 6.16 5.60
C PRO A 150 -15.63 5.03 5.04
N LYS A 151 -16.96 5.18 5.12
CA LYS A 151 -17.91 4.24 4.52
C LYS A 151 -18.33 4.61 3.10
N SER A 152 -18.04 5.84 2.68
CA SER A 152 -18.32 6.36 1.35
C SER A 152 -17.32 7.44 0.96
N PHE A 153 -17.22 7.76 -0.33
CA PHE A 153 -16.38 8.86 -0.83
C PHE A 153 -16.81 10.25 -0.32
N ALA A 154 -18.02 10.39 0.24
CA ALA A 154 -18.47 11.64 0.85
C ALA A 154 -17.97 11.82 2.30
N GLU A 155 -17.43 10.76 2.90
CA GLU A 155 -16.87 10.76 4.27
C GLU A 155 -15.34 10.91 4.29
N GLU A 156 -14.72 11.01 3.12
CA GLU A 156 -13.30 11.29 2.90
C GLU A 156 -13.07 12.79 2.68
#